data_AF-A0A938CKC4-F1
#
_entry.id   AF-A0A938CKC4-F1
#
_cell.length_a   1.000
_cell.length_b   1.000
_cell.length_c   1.000
_cell.angle_alpha   90.00
_cell.angle_beta   90.00
_cell.angle_gamma   90.00
#
_symmetry.space_group_name_H-M   'P 1'
#
loop_
_entity.id
_entity.type
_entity.pdbx_description
1 polymer ?
#
loop_
_entity_poly.entity_id
_entity_poly.type
_entity_poly.pdbx_seq_one_letter_code
_entity_poly.pdbx_strand_id
1 'polypeptide(L)'
;MGRLKQSLSWWCYARPDLDPVQLIGEAARIGYASIEMGPEEYWSVIDEVGMQVAIIGGHGTLVDGLNKRSNHDRIEAEIRANLDKAVANKIPSLICFSGNREGLADDEGARICAEGLKRVAGAAEQAGITLCVELLNSKVDHKDYQCDRTPWGVEVCRLVGSPNVKLLYDIYHMQIMEGDLLRTIRDNIEYIGHFHTAGNPGRNDMDETQEIYYPAVARAIADTDYQGYVGHEFIPKGDVLEAIGAAYETFDV
;
A
#
# COMPACT_ATOMS: atom_id res chain seq x y z
N MET A 1 -19.90 11.66 4.37
CA MET A 1 -18.89 10.93 3.60
C MET A 1 -17.58 11.63 3.89
N GLY A 2 -16.68 10.96 4.60
CA GLY A 2 -15.40 11.52 5.04
C GLY A 2 -14.51 11.98 3.88
N ARG A 3 -13.47 12.73 4.22
CA ARG A 3 -12.48 13.30 3.28
C ARG A 3 -11.50 12.27 2.73
N LEU A 4 -11.47 11.05 3.27
CA LEU A 4 -10.55 9.99 2.89
C LEU A 4 -11.30 8.82 2.23
N LYS A 5 -10.72 8.30 1.13
CA LYS A 5 -11.19 7.05 0.52
C LYS A 5 -10.56 5.88 1.26
N GLN A 6 -11.38 5.07 1.87
CA GLN A 6 -10.92 3.92 2.67
C GLN A 6 -10.99 2.63 1.85
N SER A 7 -10.05 1.72 2.10
CA SER A 7 -9.87 0.45 1.40
C SER A 7 -9.66 -0.70 2.40
N LEU A 8 -9.98 -1.93 2.01
CA LEU A 8 -9.67 -3.14 2.79
C LEU A 8 -8.67 -4.03 2.06
N SER A 9 -7.58 -4.39 2.74
CA SER A 9 -6.60 -5.35 2.22
C SER A 9 -7.11 -6.79 2.37
N TRP A 10 -7.51 -7.40 1.26
CA TRP A 10 -8.27 -8.66 1.23
C TRP A 10 -7.70 -9.77 2.11
N TRP A 11 -6.40 -10.00 2.02
CA TRP A 11 -5.73 -11.13 2.66
C TRP A 11 -5.83 -11.11 4.19
N CYS A 12 -6.05 -9.94 4.80
CA CYS A 12 -6.21 -9.79 6.24
C CYS A 12 -7.57 -10.30 6.76
N TYR A 13 -8.58 -10.29 5.88
CA TYR A 13 -9.98 -10.49 6.23
C TYR A 13 -10.57 -11.75 5.61
N ALA A 14 -9.95 -12.28 4.56
CA ALA A 14 -10.35 -13.53 3.92
C ALA A 14 -10.11 -14.71 4.88
N ARG A 15 -11.20 -15.21 5.47
CA ARG A 15 -11.17 -16.37 6.37
C ARG A 15 -12.01 -17.51 5.82
N PRO A 16 -11.67 -18.78 6.11
CA PRO A 16 -12.45 -19.94 5.66
C PRO A 16 -13.90 -19.95 6.14
N ASP A 17 -14.18 -19.27 7.26
CA ASP A 17 -15.49 -19.19 7.91
C ASP A 17 -16.30 -17.94 7.54
N LEU A 18 -15.76 -17.06 6.69
CA LEU A 18 -16.45 -15.86 6.20
C LEU A 18 -16.65 -15.95 4.69
N ASP A 19 -17.89 -15.80 4.24
CA ASP A 19 -18.21 -15.75 2.81
C ASP A 19 -17.56 -14.49 2.18
N PRO A 20 -16.70 -14.65 1.15
CA PRO A 20 -16.12 -13.54 0.42
C PRO A 20 -17.14 -12.49 -0.06
N VAL A 21 -18.32 -12.92 -0.53
CA VAL A 21 -19.36 -12.01 -1.01
C VAL A 21 -20.02 -11.25 0.13
N GLN A 22 -20.14 -11.89 1.31
CA GLN A 22 -20.63 -11.22 2.52
C GLN A 22 -19.65 -10.13 2.97
N LEU A 23 -18.34 -10.39 2.95
CA LEU A 23 -17.33 -9.38 3.27
C LEU A 23 -17.40 -8.18 2.31
N ILE A 24 -17.49 -8.43 1.01
CA ILE A 24 -17.60 -7.38 -0.02
C ILE A 24 -18.86 -6.54 0.19
N GLY A 25 -20.01 -7.21 0.40
CA GLY A 25 -21.28 -6.54 0.63
C GLY A 25 -21.30 -5.70 1.90
N GLU A 26 -20.68 -6.19 2.98
CA GLU A 26 -20.58 -5.46 4.24
C GLU A 26 -19.64 -4.25 4.13
N ALA A 27 -18.51 -4.39 3.45
CA ALA A 27 -17.60 -3.28 3.18
C ALA A 27 -18.30 -2.15 2.40
N ALA A 28 -19.04 -2.50 1.34
CA ALA A 28 -19.86 -1.56 0.59
C ALA A 28 -20.95 -0.91 1.47
N ARG A 29 -21.62 -1.69 2.35
CA ARG A 29 -22.64 -1.18 3.27
C ARG A 29 -22.09 -0.17 4.27
N ILE A 30 -20.87 -0.38 4.78
CA ILE A 30 -20.18 0.52 5.71
C ILE A 30 -19.78 1.82 5.01
N GLY A 31 -19.41 1.75 3.73
CA GLY A 31 -19.04 2.90 2.90
C GLY A 31 -17.58 2.90 2.45
N TYR A 32 -16.92 1.73 2.45
CA TYR A 32 -15.62 1.57 1.83
C TYR A 32 -15.68 1.95 0.34
N ALA A 33 -14.63 2.61 -0.15
CA ALA A 33 -14.53 2.97 -1.56
C ALA A 33 -13.89 1.85 -2.39
N SER A 34 -13.12 0.98 -1.73
CA SER A 34 -12.39 -0.08 -2.43
C SER A 34 -12.07 -1.28 -1.55
N ILE A 35 -11.68 -2.35 -2.23
CA ILE A 35 -10.95 -3.50 -1.69
C ILE A 35 -9.65 -3.61 -2.47
N GLU A 36 -8.59 -4.14 -1.89
CA GLU A 36 -7.30 -4.28 -2.56
C GLU A 36 -6.70 -5.66 -2.37
N MET A 37 -5.82 -6.03 -3.32
CA MET A 37 -5.15 -7.34 -3.33
C MET A 37 -6.11 -8.55 -3.25
N GLY A 38 -7.36 -8.36 -3.69
CA GLY A 38 -8.36 -9.41 -3.77
C GLY A 38 -8.21 -10.29 -5.01
N PRO A 39 -8.65 -11.57 -4.96
CA PRO A 39 -8.65 -12.47 -6.10
C PRO A 39 -9.43 -11.91 -7.29
N GLU A 40 -8.93 -12.13 -8.50
CA GLU A 40 -9.52 -11.59 -9.74
C GLU A 40 -10.99 -12.01 -9.95
N GLU A 41 -11.39 -13.18 -9.45
CA GLU A 41 -12.76 -13.70 -9.53
C GLU A 41 -13.80 -12.84 -8.79
N TYR A 42 -13.38 -11.98 -7.85
CA TYR A 42 -14.28 -11.07 -7.13
C TYR A 42 -14.27 -9.63 -7.66
N TRP A 43 -13.44 -9.30 -8.65
CA TRP A 43 -13.32 -7.92 -9.13
C TRP A 43 -14.62 -7.39 -9.71
N SER A 44 -15.39 -8.22 -10.44
CA SER A 44 -16.71 -7.83 -10.93
C SER A 44 -17.71 -7.62 -9.79
N VAL A 45 -17.66 -8.45 -8.75
CA VAL A 45 -18.55 -8.32 -7.58
C VAL A 45 -18.25 -7.02 -6.82
N ILE A 46 -16.97 -6.66 -6.69
CA ILE A 46 -16.53 -5.39 -6.08
C ILE A 46 -17.06 -4.18 -6.89
N ASP A 47 -16.95 -4.22 -8.22
CA ASP A 47 -17.48 -3.17 -9.10
C ASP A 47 -19.02 -3.07 -9.05
N GLU A 48 -19.72 -4.22 -9.04
CA GLU A 48 -21.19 -4.29 -8.98
C GLU A 48 -21.79 -3.67 -7.70
N VAL A 49 -21.07 -3.73 -6.57
CA VAL A 49 -21.47 -3.07 -5.32
C VAL A 49 -21.03 -1.60 -5.23
N GLY A 50 -20.45 -1.05 -6.30
CA GLY A 50 -20.04 0.35 -6.39
C GLY A 50 -18.69 0.68 -5.76
N MET A 51 -17.89 -0.33 -5.44
CA MET A 51 -16.50 -0.18 -5.00
C MET A 51 -15.53 -0.40 -6.16
N GLN A 52 -14.25 -0.14 -5.93
CA GLN A 52 -13.18 -0.36 -6.91
C GLN A 52 -12.11 -1.29 -6.33
N VAL A 53 -11.29 -1.89 -7.19
CA VAL A 53 -10.00 -2.46 -6.76
C VAL A 53 -8.95 -1.34 -6.72
N ALA A 54 -8.46 -0.96 -5.54
CA ALA A 54 -7.57 0.20 -5.39
C ALA A 54 -6.12 -0.09 -5.77
N ILE A 55 -5.61 -1.28 -5.46
CA ILE A 55 -4.22 -1.63 -5.72
C ILE A 55 -4.06 -3.16 -5.82
N ILE A 56 -3.15 -3.61 -6.69
CA ILE A 56 -2.76 -5.01 -6.86
C ILE A 56 -1.23 -5.13 -6.89
N GLY A 57 -0.69 -6.35 -6.82
CA GLY A 57 0.75 -6.58 -6.97
C GLY A 57 1.25 -6.19 -8.37
N GLY A 58 2.32 -5.41 -8.44
CA GLY A 58 3.02 -5.09 -9.69
C GLY A 58 3.97 -6.21 -10.14
N HIS A 59 4.59 -6.90 -9.20
CA HIS A 59 5.49 -8.04 -9.45
C HIS A 59 5.46 -9.03 -8.27
N GLY A 60 5.95 -10.25 -8.51
CA GLY A 60 5.62 -11.40 -7.65
C GLY A 60 6.44 -11.56 -6.36
N THR A 61 7.55 -10.84 -6.19
CA THR A 61 8.55 -11.16 -5.15
C THR A 61 8.90 -9.99 -4.26
N LEU A 62 8.61 -10.12 -2.96
CA LEU A 62 8.92 -9.11 -1.94
C LEU A 62 10.42 -9.05 -1.62
N VAL A 63 11.03 -10.19 -1.29
CA VAL A 63 12.44 -10.26 -0.82
C VAL A 63 13.47 -10.26 -1.94
N ASP A 64 13.06 -10.60 -3.16
CA ASP A 64 13.91 -10.64 -4.36
C ASP A 64 13.39 -9.60 -5.36
N GLY A 65 13.85 -8.36 -5.24
CA GLY A 65 13.16 -7.21 -5.82
C GLY A 65 13.99 -6.37 -6.78
N LEU A 66 13.55 -5.13 -6.94
CA LEU A 66 14.09 -4.12 -7.86
C LEU A 66 15.54 -3.70 -7.54
N ASN A 67 16.03 -3.94 -6.33
CA ASN A 67 17.40 -3.65 -5.92
C ASN A 67 18.46 -4.62 -6.49
N LYS A 68 18.05 -5.57 -7.36
CA LYS A 68 18.93 -6.47 -8.11
C LYS A 68 18.72 -6.29 -9.61
N ARG A 69 19.76 -5.87 -10.34
CA ARG A 69 19.70 -5.68 -11.80
C ARG A 69 19.30 -6.95 -12.56
N SER A 70 19.67 -8.12 -12.05
CA SER A 70 19.30 -9.41 -12.64
C SER A 70 17.79 -9.67 -12.66
N ASN A 71 17.03 -8.98 -11.80
CA ASN A 71 15.58 -9.11 -11.73
C ASN A 71 14.84 -8.14 -12.66
N HIS A 72 15.51 -7.12 -13.21
CA HIS A 72 14.85 -6.01 -13.91
C HIS A 72 14.07 -6.47 -15.13
N ASP A 73 14.61 -7.39 -15.95
CA ASP A 73 13.91 -7.88 -17.15
C ASP A 73 12.63 -8.65 -16.78
N ARG A 74 12.70 -9.47 -15.73
CA ARG A 74 11.55 -10.22 -15.20
C ARG A 74 10.50 -9.27 -14.62
N ILE A 75 10.91 -8.38 -13.72
CA ILE A 75 10.00 -7.45 -13.03
C ILE A 75 9.38 -6.48 -14.03
N GLU A 76 10.11 -6.01 -15.04
CA GLU A 76 9.54 -5.20 -16.12
C GLU A 76 8.42 -5.94 -16.86
N ALA A 77 8.64 -7.20 -17.23
CA ALA A 77 7.63 -8.00 -17.91
C ALA A 77 6.38 -8.22 -17.03
N GLU A 78 6.56 -8.53 -15.75
CA GLU A 78 5.47 -8.70 -14.78
C GLU A 78 4.68 -7.39 -14.60
N ILE A 79 5.36 -6.25 -14.38
CA ILE A 79 4.70 -4.95 -14.23
C ILE A 79 3.92 -4.58 -15.50
N ARG A 80 4.47 -4.80 -16.70
CA ARG A 80 3.76 -4.51 -17.95
C ARG A 80 2.48 -5.34 -18.08
N ALA A 81 2.54 -6.63 -17.77
CA ALA A 81 1.35 -7.49 -17.78
C ALA A 81 0.30 -7.02 -16.75
N ASN A 82 0.74 -6.59 -15.56
CA ASN A 82 -0.17 -6.08 -14.53
C ASN A 82 -0.69 -4.66 -14.83
N LEU A 83 0.05 -3.84 -15.58
CA LEU A 83 -0.45 -2.57 -16.12
C LEU A 83 -1.61 -2.81 -17.09
N ASP A 84 -1.49 -3.78 -18.01
CA ASP A 84 -2.57 -4.11 -18.94
C ASP A 84 -3.84 -4.56 -18.20
N LYS A 85 -3.68 -5.39 -17.17
CA LYS A 85 -4.79 -5.81 -16.29
C LYS A 85 -5.41 -4.63 -15.56
N ALA A 86 -4.57 -3.76 -14.99
CA ALA A 86 -5.01 -2.61 -14.23
C ALA A 86 -5.76 -1.60 -15.12
N VAL A 87 -5.30 -1.34 -16.35
CA VAL A 87 -6.04 -0.52 -17.33
C VAL A 87 -7.40 -1.13 -17.63
N ALA A 88 -7.46 -2.43 -17.92
CA ALA A 88 -8.70 -3.13 -18.25
C ALA A 88 -9.75 -3.07 -17.11
N ASN A 89 -9.29 -3.04 -15.86
CA ASN A 89 -10.12 -3.07 -14.66
C ASN A 89 -10.15 -1.74 -13.90
N LYS A 90 -9.64 -0.66 -14.52
CA LYS A 90 -9.54 0.70 -13.94
C LYS A 90 -8.78 0.75 -12.62
N ILE A 91 -7.86 -0.17 -12.34
CA ILE A 91 -7.11 -0.21 -11.08
C ILE A 91 -6.04 0.90 -11.11
N PRO A 92 -6.01 1.81 -10.13
CA PRO A 92 -5.20 3.02 -10.21
C PRO A 92 -3.73 2.82 -9.82
N SER A 93 -3.39 1.71 -9.15
CA SER A 93 -2.06 1.53 -8.57
C SER A 93 -1.56 0.08 -8.62
N LEU A 94 -0.23 -0.09 -8.61
CA LEU A 94 0.48 -1.37 -8.47
C LEU A 94 1.52 -1.30 -7.34
N ILE A 95 1.59 -2.30 -6.46
CA ILE A 95 2.62 -2.41 -5.41
C ILE A 95 3.93 -2.93 -6.02
N CYS A 96 5.05 -2.31 -5.66
CA CYS A 96 6.39 -2.72 -6.06
C CYS A 96 7.30 -2.86 -4.84
N PHE A 97 8.18 -3.87 -4.86
CA PHE A 97 9.09 -4.15 -3.76
C PHE A 97 10.56 -3.93 -4.14
N SER A 98 11.34 -3.40 -3.19
CA SER A 98 12.79 -3.23 -3.36
C SER A 98 13.53 -4.55 -3.32
N GLY A 99 13.17 -5.46 -2.42
CA GLY A 99 13.99 -6.62 -2.06
C GLY A 99 14.83 -6.40 -0.80
N ASN A 100 15.48 -7.48 -0.37
CA ASN A 100 16.44 -7.49 0.75
C ASN A 100 17.80 -6.94 0.33
N ARG A 101 18.51 -6.28 1.25
CA ARG A 101 19.82 -5.68 1.00
C ARG A 101 20.86 -6.71 0.60
N GLU A 102 20.92 -7.85 1.28
CA GLU A 102 21.96 -8.87 1.06
C GLU A 102 23.38 -8.28 1.07
N GLY A 103 23.61 -7.25 1.91
CA GLY A 103 24.89 -6.53 2.02
C GLY A 103 25.06 -5.34 1.05
N LEU A 104 24.08 -5.06 0.19
CA LEU A 104 24.07 -3.89 -0.69
C LEU A 104 23.94 -2.59 0.10
N ALA A 105 24.76 -1.60 -0.21
CA ALA A 105 24.67 -0.27 0.39
C ALA A 105 23.36 0.43 0.00
N ASP A 106 22.84 1.27 0.89
CA ASP A 106 21.54 1.93 0.69
C ASP A 106 21.53 2.87 -0.53
N ASP A 107 22.59 3.64 -0.75
CA ASP A 107 22.70 4.54 -1.91
C ASP A 107 22.80 3.77 -3.24
N GLU A 108 23.48 2.63 -3.24
CA GLU A 108 23.60 1.76 -4.40
C GLU A 108 22.27 1.06 -4.68
N GLY A 109 21.62 0.52 -3.65
CA GLY A 109 20.31 -0.10 -3.77
C GLY A 109 19.23 0.86 -4.26
N ALA A 110 19.22 2.11 -3.78
CA ALA A 110 18.28 3.13 -4.26
C ALA A 110 18.48 3.39 -5.75
N ARG A 111 19.73 3.53 -6.20
CA ARG A 111 20.06 3.70 -7.63
C ARG A 111 19.61 2.51 -8.47
N ILE A 112 19.89 1.28 -8.03
CA ILE A 112 19.50 0.06 -8.76
C ILE A 112 17.97 -0.07 -8.82
N CYS A 113 17.28 0.20 -7.72
CA CYS A 113 15.82 0.18 -7.68
C CYS A 113 15.23 1.19 -8.67
N ALA A 114 15.74 2.43 -8.67
CA ALA A 114 15.32 3.48 -9.58
C ALA A 114 15.62 3.15 -11.06
N GLU A 115 16.76 2.51 -11.36
CA GLU A 115 17.05 2.01 -12.71
C GLU A 115 15.99 1.04 -13.22
N GLY A 116 15.53 0.11 -12.38
CA GLY A 116 14.47 -0.85 -12.72
C GLY A 116 13.12 -0.16 -12.96
N LEU A 117 12.71 0.72 -12.03
CA LEU A 117 11.45 1.46 -12.13
C LEU A 117 11.40 2.39 -13.34
N LYS A 118 12.52 3.03 -13.72
CA LYS A 118 12.60 3.90 -14.92
C LYS A 118 12.22 3.20 -16.21
N ARG A 119 12.40 1.88 -16.30
CA ARG A 119 12.04 1.09 -17.50
C ARG A 119 10.53 1.05 -17.74
N VAL A 120 9.74 1.16 -16.67
CA VAL A 120 8.27 1.04 -16.69
C VAL A 120 7.55 2.34 -16.34
N ALA A 121 8.24 3.34 -15.77
CA ALA A 121 7.65 4.62 -15.35
C ALA A 121 6.86 5.31 -16.47
N GLY A 122 7.44 5.42 -17.68
CA GLY A 122 6.74 6.06 -18.81
C GLY A 122 5.49 5.30 -19.27
N ALA A 123 5.45 3.97 -19.13
CA ALA A 123 4.26 3.18 -19.43
C ALA A 123 3.18 3.38 -18.35
N ALA A 124 3.59 3.44 -17.08
CA ALA A 124 2.70 3.74 -15.96
C ALA A 124 2.07 5.13 -16.08
N GLU A 125 2.86 6.16 -16.46
CA GLU A 125 2.37 7.51 -16.76
C GLU A 125 1.33 7.51 -17.88
N GLN A 126 1.62 6.85 -19.01
CA GLN A 126 0.69 6.76 -20.13
C GLN A 126 -0.61 6.04 -19.76
N ALA A 127 -0.54 5.06 -18.88
CA ALA A 127 -1.69 4.32 -18.37
C ALA A 127 -2.46 5.08 -17.27
N GLY A 128 -1.90 6.16 -16.71
CA GLY A 128 -2.46 6.84 -15.54
C GLY A 128 -2.41 6.00 -14.26
N ILE A 129 -1.50 5.03 -14.17
CA ILE A 129 -1.37 4.10 -13.05
C ILE A 129 -0.15 4.49 -12.20
N THR A 130 -0.27 4.42 -10.88
CA THR A 130 0.85 4.70 -9.95
C THR A 130 1.55 3.41 -9.55
N LEU A 131 2.87 3.36 -9.70
CA LEU A 131 3.71 2.32 -9.10
C LEU A 131 4.08 2.76 -7.68
N CYS A 132 3.57 2.05 -6.67
CA CYS A 132 3.80 2.35 -5.28
C CYS A 132 4.90 1.44 -4.72
N VAL A 133 6.08 1.99 -4.42
CA VAL A 133 7.16 1.28 -3.74
C VAL A 133 6.84 1.21 -2.26
N GLU A 134 6.69 0.00 -1.73
CA GLU A 134 6.23 -0.17 -0.35
C GLU A 134 7.34 -0.01 0.68
N LEU A 135 7.05 0.77 1.72
CA LEU A 135 7.88 0.93 2.90
C LEU A 135 7.52 -0.14 3.92
N LEU A 136 8.45 -1.06 4.22
CA LEU A 136 8.27 -2.11 5.23
C LEU A 136 9.16 -1.87 6.46
N ASN A 137 9.01 -2.65 7.54
CA ASN A 137 9.95 -2.58 8.66
C ASN A 137 10.97 -3.73 8.60
N SER A 138 12.26 -3.40 8.79
CA SER A 138 13.33 -4.38 8.89
C SER A 138 13.66 -4.80 10.32
N LYS A 139 13.03 -4.14 11.30
CA LYS A 139 13.25 -4.36 12.73
C LYS A 139 12.50 -5.58 13.26
N VAL A 140 11.29 -5.84 12.78
CA VAL A 140 10.38 -6.87 13.33
C VAL A 140 9.99 -7.89 12.26
N ASP A 141 9.43 -7.44 11.14
CA ASP A 141 8.71 -8.33 10.21
C ASP A 141 9.53 -8.73 8.98
N HIS A 142 10.27 -7.78 8.39
CA HIS A 142 10.98 -7.99 7.13
C HIS A 142 12.48 -7.74 7.28
N LYS A 143 13.12 -8.56 8.11
CA LYS A 143 14.58 -8.47 8.35
C LYS A 143 15.33 -8.35 7.03
N ASP A 144 16.23 -7.37 6.97
CA ASP A 144 17.08 -7.05 5.81
C ASP A 144 16.39 -6.33 4.63
N TYR A 145 15.09 -6.04 4.71
CA TYR A 145 14.37 -5.33 3.64
C TYR A 145 14.92 -3.92 3.39
N GLN A 146 15.18 -3.55 2.14
CA GLN A 146 15.94 -2.33 1.83
C GLN A 146 15.12 -1.03 1.87
N CYS A 147 13.87 -1.06 1.39
CA CYS A 147 12.97 0.08 1.45
C CYS A 147 12.29 0.15 2.82
N ASP A 148 13.09 0.35 3.88
CA ASP A 148 12.63 0.31 5.28
C ASP A 148 12.64 1.66 5.99
N ARG A 149 12.91 2.74 5.25
CA ARG A 149 12.94 4.11 5.75
C ARG A 149 12.41 5.08 4.71
N THR A 150 11.63 6.07 5.15
CA THR A 150 11.01 7.07 4.27
C THR A 150 12.03 7.80 3.40
N PRO A 151 13.18 8.31 3.92
CA PRO A 151 14.16 8.99 3.08
C PRO A 151 14.74 8.13 1.95
N TRP A 152 14.86 6.82 2.16
CA TRP A 152 15.34 5.90 1.12
C TRP A 152 14.32 5.77 -0.01
N GLY A 153 13.04 5.55 0.34
CA GLY A 153 11.95 5.49 -0.63
C GLY A 153 11.79 6.79 -1.42
N VAL A 154 11.85 7.94 -0.73
CA VAL A 154 11.77 9.26 -1.38
C VAL A 154 12.93 9.45 -2.35
N GLU A 155 14.15 9.04 -2.01
CA GLU A 155 15.28 9.11 -2.94
C GLU A 155 15.07 8.24 -4.19
N VAL A 156 14.48 7.04 -4.05
CA VAL A 156 14.09 6.24 -5.22
C VAL A 156 13.10 6.99 -6.10
N CYS A 157 12.03 7.57 -5.54
CA CYS A 157 11.07 8.37 -6.31
C CYS A 157 11.74 9.56 -7.03
N ARG A 158 12.63 10.29 -6.33
CA ARG A 158 13.39 11.42 -6.91
C ARG A 158 14.29 10.98 -8.04
N LEU A 159 15.01 9.88 -7.87
CA LEU A 159 15.91 9.33 -8.89
C LEU A 159 15.13 8.89 -10.13
N VAL A 160 13.95 8.28 -9.96
CA VAL A 160 13.05 7.91 -11.07
C VAL A 160 12.55 9.17 -11.78
N GLY A 161 12.12 10.18 -11.04
CA GLY A 161 11.69 11.47 -11.57
C GLY A 161 10.32 11.43 -12.27
N SER A 162 9.47 10.47 -11.90
CA SER A 162 8.12 10.29 -12.47
C SER A 162 7.05 10.61 -11.43
N PRO A 163 5.97 11.35 -11.79
CA PRO A 163 4.83 11.58 -10.89
C PRO A 163 4.04 10.30 -10.59
N ASN A 164 4.20 9.25 -11.40
CA ASN A 164 3.52 7.96 -11.29
C ASN A 164 4.39 6.89 -10.59
N VAL A 165 5.51 7.29 -9.97
CA VAL A 165 6.27 6.41 -9.06
C VAL A 165 6.30 7.04 -7.68
N LYS A 166 5.53 6.44 -6.77
CA LYS A 166 5.27 6.95 -5.42
C LYS A 166 5.54 5.87 -4.38
N LEU A 167 5.30 6.18 -3.12
CA LEU A 167 5.43 5.29 -1.99
C LEU A 167 4.06 4.73 -1.61
N LEU A 168 4.03 3.44 -1.27
CA LEU A 168 3.05 2.94 -0.34
C LEU A 168 3.62 3.19 1.06
N TYR A 169 2.99 4.11 1.80
CA TYR A 169 3.38 4.45 3.16
C TYR A 169 2.55 3.62 4.14
N ASP A 170 3.07 2.46 4.53
CA ASP A 170 2.49 1.68 5.63
C ASP A 170 2.87 2.32 6.97
N ILE A 171 1.84 2.81 7.67
CA ILE A 171 1.96 3.56 8.91
C ILE A 171 2.43 2.66 10.07
N TYR A 172 2.03 1.39 10.08
CA TYR A 172 2.49 0.42 11.07
C TYR A 172 4.00 0.17 10.91
N HIS A 173 4.46 -0.04 9.68
CA HIS A 173 5.87 -0.22 9.38
C HIS A 173 6.70 1.01 9.75
N MET A 174 6.23 2.20 9.39
CA MET A 174 6.97 3.44 9.67
C MET A 174 6.91 3.85 11.13
N GLN A 175 5.86 3.49 11.88
CA GLN A 175 5.87 3.65 13.35
C GLN A 175 7.01 2.83 13.99
N ILE A 176 7.21 1.59 13.53
CA ILE A 176 8.25 0.69 14.06
C ILE A 176 9.67 1.22 13.77
N MET A 177 9.87 1.77 12.57
CA MET A 177 11.17 2.18 12.06
C MET A 177 11.57 3.62 12.44
N GLU A 178 10.61 4.54 12.43
CA GLU A 178 10.88 5.97 12.45
C GLU A 178 10.05 6.73 13.49
N GLY A 179 8.79 6.32 13.71
CA GLY A 179 7.83 7.13 14.45
C GLY A 179 7.59 8.47 13.75
N ASP A 180 7.31 9.53 14.51
CA ASP A 180 7.16 10.90 14.02
C ASP A 180 6.19 11.09 12.83
N LEU A 181 5.17 10.23 12.78
CA LEU A 181 4.31 10.01 11.62
C LEU A 181 3.74 11.29 11.02
N LEU A 182 3.20 12.19 11.85
CA LEU A 182 2.49 13.38 11.37
C LEU A 182 3.41 14.35 10.61
N ARG A 183 4.66 14.54 11.06
CA ARG A 183 5.62 15.41 10.36
C ARG A 183 6.08 14.73 9.09
N THR A 184 6.47 13.46 9.18
CA THR A 184 6.92 12.68 8.02
C THR A 184 5.88 12.63 6.90
N ILE A 185 4.61 12.37 7.22
CA ILE A 185 3.52 12.34 6.24
C ILE A 185 3.35 13.71 5.56
N ARG A 186 3.31 14.81 6.33
CA ARG A 186 3.12 16.16 5.78
C ARG A 186 4.28 16.59 4.90
N ASP A 187 5.51 16.31 5.33
CA ASP A 187 6.71 16.73 4.61
C ASP A 187 6.93 15.93 3.32
N ASN A 188 6.33 14.75 3.18
CA ASN A 188 6.55 13.83 2.05
C ASN A 188 5.29 13.48 1.26
N ILE A 189 4.15 14.14 1.50
CA ILE A 189 2.87 13.76 0.88
C ILE A 189 2.92 13.72 -0.66
N GLU A 190 3.73 14.57 -1.28
CA GLU A 190 3.90 14.58 -2.74
C GLU A 190 4.42 13.24 -3.29
N TYR A 191 5.18 12.49 -2.47
CA TYR A 191 5.74 11.18 -2.82
C TYR A 191 4.86 10.02 -2.38
N ILE A 192 3.82 10.23 -1.57
CA ILE A 192 2.97 9.14 -1.07
C ILE A 192 1.77 8.95 -2.02
N GLY A 193 1.62 7.72 -2.52
CA GLY A 193 0.57 7.32 -3.47
C GLY A 193 -0.52 6.48 -2.83
N HIS A 194 -0.21 5.74 -1.77
CA HIS A 194 -1.12 4.84 -1.05
C HIS A 194 -0.73 4.77 0.42
N PHE A 195 -1.70 4.56 1.31
CA PHE A 195 -1.43 4.30 2.73
C PHE A 195 -1.89 2.91 3.12
N HIS A 196 -1.13 2.25 4.00
CA HIS A 196 -1.60 1.10 4.77
C HIS A 196 -1.63 1.40 6.26
N THR A 197 -2.54 0.73 6.99
CA THR A 197 -2.74 0.96 8.43
C THR A 197 -2.89 -0.34 9.18
N ALA A 198 -2.23 -0.44 10.35
CA ALA A 198 -2.46 -1.50 11.33
C ALA A 198 -2.05 -1.07 12.75
N GLY A 199 -2.61 -1.70 13.77
CA GLY A 199 -2.20 -1.45 15.15
C GLY A 199 -0.77 -1.93 15.45
N ASN A 200 0.10 -1.05 15.97
CA ASN A 200 1.44 -1.40 16.45
C ASN A 200 1.40 -1.67 17.98
N PRO A 201 1.83 -2.84 18.50
CA PRO A 201 2.83 -3.74 17.93
C PRO A 201 2.34 -5.04 17.28
N GLY A 202 1.03 -5.29 17.22
CA GLY A 202 0.51 -6.61 16.83
C GLY A 202 0.20 -6.81 15.34
N ARG A 203 0.21 -5.73 14.54
CA ARG A 203 -0.43 -5.67 13.21
C ARG A 203 -1.91 -6.10 13.28
N ASN A 204 -2.57 -5.73 14.38
CA ASN A 204 -3.97 -6.04 14.68
C ASN A 204 -4.83 -4.77 14.66
N ASP A 205 -6.01 -4.84 15.26
CA ASP A 205 -6.99 -3.75 15.36
C ASP A 205 -6.36 -2.45 15.88
N MET A 206 -6.85 -1.31 15.37
CA MET A 206 -6.42 0.04 15.73
C MET A 206 -7.11 0.54 17.01
N ASP A 207 -7.09 -0.28 18.05
CA ASP A 207 -7.78 -0.01 19.32
C ASP A 207 -6.84 0.57 20.41
N GLU A 208 -7.28 0.58 21.66
CA GLU A 208 -6.50 1.13 22.79
C GLU A 208 -5.35 0.21 23.26
N THR A 209 -5.16 -0.96 22.64
CA THR A 209 -4.07 -1.90 22.98
C THR A 209 -2.81 -1.70 22.14
N GLN A 210 -2.90 -0.85 21.11
CA GLN A 210 -1.80 -0.44 20.25
C GLN A 210 -1.38 1.02 20.52
N GLU A 211 -0.21 1.46 20.06
CA GLU A 211 0.42 2.72 20.52
C GLU A 211 0.15 3.96 19.65
N ILE A 212 -0.45 3.81 18.47
CA ILE A 212 -0.66 4.89 17.48
C ILE A 212 -2.02 5.56 17.70
N TYR A 213 -2.04 6.88 17.89
CA TYR A 213 -3.31 7.62 17.93
C TYR A 213 -3.83 7.97 16.52
N TYR A 214 -4.47 6.98 15.89
CA TYR A 214 -4.93 7.05 14.50
C TYR A 214 -5.88 8.21 14.15
N PRO A 215 -6.79 8.69 15.03
CA PRO A 215 -7.61 9.85 14.70
C PRO A 215 -6.79 11.10 14.35
N ALA A 216 -5.61 11.30 14.97
CA ALA A 216 -4.73 12.41 14.61
C ALA A 216 -4.00 12.16 13.28
N VAL A 217 -3.65 10.91 12.99
CA VAL A 217 -3.05 10.50 11.72
C VAL A 217 -4.03 10.69 10.57
N ALA A 218 -5.28 10.23 10.72
CA ALA A 218 -6.34 10.41 9.72
C ALA A 218 -6.56 11.89 9.38
N ARG A 219 -6.69 12.76 10.39
CA ARG A 219 -6.78 14.20 10.16
C ARG A 219 -5.54 14.76 9.45
N ALA A 220 -4.35 14.34 9.85
CA ALA A 220 -3.13 14.81 9.22
C ALA A 220 -3.03 14.41 7.74
N ILE A 221 -3.52 13.23 7.35
CA ILE A 221 -3.63 12.82 5.94
C ILE A 221 -4.72 13.62 5.23
N ALA A 222 -5.88 13.82 5.84
CA ALA A 222 -6.98 14.54 5.22
C ALA A 222 -6.67 16.04 5.01
N ASP A 223 -5.82 16.62 5.87
CA ASP A 223 -5.40 18.02 5.79
C ASP A 223 -4.33 18.28 4.72
N THR A 224 -3.79 17.24 4.06
CA THR A 224 -2.88 17.38 2.92
C THR A 224 -3.59 17.30 1.57
N ASP A 225 -4.93 17.27 1.56
CA ASP A 225 -5.76 17.08 0.37
C ASP A 225 -5.48 15.77 -0.38
N TYR A 226 -4.97 14.75 0.31
CA TYR A 226 -4.68 13.44 -0.27
C TYR A 226 -5.92 12.80 -0.92
N GLN A 227 -5.79 12.37 -2.17
CA GLN A 227 -6.90 11.87 -3.01
C GLN A 227 -6.87 10.36 -3.29
N GLY A 228 -5.81 9.66 -2.86
CA GLY A 228 -5.67 8.22 -3.00
C GLY A 228 -6.44 7.45 -1.92
N TYR A 229 -6.03 6.22 -1.67
CA TYR A 229 -6.72 5.31 -0.75
C TYR A 229 -5.91 5.07 0.53
N VAL A 230 -6.64 4.89 1.64
CA VAL A 230 -6.11 4.40 2.91
C VAL A 230 -6.59 2.96 3.08
N GLY A 231 -5.71 2.00 2.85
CA GLY A 231 -5.97 0.58 3.04
C GLY A 231 -5.76 0.14 4.48
N HIS A 232 -6.75 -0.55 5.05
CA HIS A 232 -6.56 -1.20 6.33
C HIS A 232 -6.00 -2.60 6.11
N GLU A 233 -4.78 -2.81 6.59
CA GLU A 233 -4.01 -4.04 6.40
C GLU A 233 -3.62 -4.63 7.77
N PHE A 234 -4.64 -5.01 8.54
CA PHE A 234 -4.45 -5.54 9.89
C PHE A 234 -5.23 -6.83 10.10
N ILE A 235 -4.73 -7.72 10.96
CA ILE A 235 -5.39 -8.97 11.30
C ILE A 235 -6.37 -8.75 12.47
N PRO A 236 -7.69 -8.88 12.28
CA PRO A 236 -8.64 -8.70 13.37
C PRO A 236 -8.44 -9.71 14.50
N LYS A 237 -8.44 -9.26 15.75
CA LYS A 237 -8.43 -10.12 16.95
C LYS A 237 -9.77 -10.85 17.14
N GLY A 238 -10.86 -10.23 16.68
CA GLY A 238 -12.23 -10.68 16.88
C GLY A 238 -12.98 -10.95 15.59
N ASP A 239 -14.27 -10.59 15.60
CA ASP A 239 -15.13 -10.65 14.43
C ASP A 239 -14.64 -9.70 13.33
N VAL A 240 -14.59 -10.20 12.11
CA VAL A 240 -14.03 -9.46 10.97
C VAL A 240 -14.92 -8.27 10.58
N LEU A 241 -16.25 -8.44 10.61
CA LEU A 241 -17.19 -7.42 10.16
C LEU A 241 -17.26 -6.26 11.17
N GLU A 242 -17.22 -6.57 12.47
CA GLU A 242 -17.10 -5.55 13.52
C GLU A 242 -15.76 -4.79 13.41
N ALA A 243 -14.66 -5.49 13.16
CA ALA A 243 -13.33 -4.89 13.07
C ALA A 243 -13.18 -3.93 11.89
N ILE A 244 -13.71 -4.26 10.70
CA ILE A 244 -13.71 -3.33 9.56
C ILE A 244 -14.60 -2.13 9.81
N GLY A 245 -15.72 -2.28 10.53
CA GLY A 245 -16.55 -1.15 10.95
C GLY A 245 -15.77 -0.16 11.85
N ALA A 246 -15.09 -0.67 12.88
CA ALA A 246 -14.30 0.14 13.78
C ALA A 246 -13.10 0.83 13.09
N ALA A 247 -12.46 0.14 12.16
CA ALA A 247 -11.39 0.73 11.33
C ALA A 247 -11.92 1.89 10.48
N TYR A 248 -13.09 1.72 9.85
CA TYR A 248 -13.72 2.76 9.05
C TYR A 248 -14.03 4.02 9.85
N GLU A 249 -14.63 3.86 11.03
CA GLU A 249 -15.00 4.96 11.92
C GLU A 249 -13.77 5.78 12.37
N THR A 250 -12.62 5.12 12.55
CA THR A 250 -11.36 5.78 12.95
C THR A 250 -10.87 6.79 11.92
N PHE A 251 -11.17 6.57 10.64
CA PHE A 251 -10.72 7.38 9.50
C PHE A 251 -11.84 8.18 8.81
N ASP A 252 -13.06 8.20 9.35
CA ASP A 252 -14.17 9.03 8.84
C ASP A 252 -14.05 10.50 9.33
N VAL A 253 -13.07 11.23 8.77
CA VAL A 253 -12.68 12.62 9.11
C VAL A 253 -12.96 13.65 8.03
#